data_AF-A0A1V2B6R9-F1
#
_entry.id   AF-A0A1V2B6R9-F1
#
_cell.length_a   1.000
_cell.length_b   1.000
_cell.length_c   1.000
_cell.angle_alpha   90.00
_cell.angle_beta   90.00
_cell.angle_gamma   90.00
#
_symmetry.space_group_name_H-M   'P 1'
#
loop_
_entity.id
_entity.type
_entity.pdbx_description
1 polymer ?
#
loop_
_entity_poly.entity_id
_entity_poly.type
_entity_poly.pdbx_seq_one_letter_code
_entity_poly.pdbx_strand_id
1 'polypeptide(L)'
;MTQKGLLGLVLAVLLPLVGYLIVDHYREDAVPLPRHYIAERVDTVMKDGKQTYDTVYHTVKDFTFTNQMGQQVSLHDLPNKMVLVNFFFTSCPSICPKMMANLEKLQKAYIKSDTLLQLLSLTVDPERDSSETLRQYGLKRNINPDNWWLLTGSKKDIYDLARHEFFVSVTEGDGGPDDFIHTEKLILLDKDRQIRGYYDGTDSNVIRQVANDIAVLHLEKAKHRPPFLQRILNPGTE
;
A
#
# COMPACT_ATOMS: atom_id res chain seq x y z
N MET A 1 -11.38 50.40 -23.34
CA MET A 1 -10.40 49.79 -22.40
C MET A 1 -9.07 50.49 -22.61
N THR A 2 -8.49 51.14 -21.60
CA THR A 2 -7.21 51.86 -21.75
C THR A 2 -6.07 50.87 -21.95
N GLN A 3 -5.02 51.23 -22.71
CA GLN A 3 -3.86 50.36 -22.97
C GLN A 3 -3.26 49.78 -21.67
N LYS A 4 -3.30 50.55 -20.57
CA LYS A 4 -2.85 50.11 -19.23
C LYS A 4 -3.74 49.01 -18.64
N GLY A 5 -5.05 49.04 -18.88
CA GLY A 5 -5.99 48.00 -18.46
C GLY A 5 -5.83 46.69 -19.25
N LEU A 6 -5.55 46.78 -20.56
CA LEU A 6 -5.24 45.61 -21.38
C LEU A 6 -3.92 44.94 -20.95
N LEU A 7 -2.88 45.74 -20.67
CA LEU A 7 -1.59 45.23 -20.20
C LEU A 7 -1.70 44.51 -18.84
N GLY A 8 -2.50 45.07 -17.92
CA GLY A 8 -2.75 44.44 -16.61
C GLY A 8 -3.45 43.09 -16.73
N LEU A 9 -4.42 42.96 -17.65
CA LEU A 9 -5.17 41.72 -17.86
C LEU A 9 -4.30 40.65 -18.55
N VAL A 10 -3.46 41.06 -19.51
CA VAL A 10 -2.48 40.18 -20.16
C VAL A 10 -1.45 39.66 -19.16
N LEU A 11 -0.91 40.51 -18.29
CA LEU A 11 0.00 40.09 -17.22
C LEU A 11 -0.67 39.14 -16.23
N ALA A 12 -1.93 39.40 -15.85
CA ALA A 12 -2.67 38.55 -14.92
C ALA A 12 -2.91 37.12 -15.44
N VAL A 13 -2.93 36.92 -16.76
CA VAL A 13 -3.08 35.59 -17.38
C VAL A 13 -1.71 34.97 -17.71
N LEU A 14 -0.78 35.76 -18.24
CA LEU A 14 0.53 35.26 -18.66
C LEU A 14 1.42 34.84 -17.49
N LEU A 15 1.42 35.57 -16.36
CA LEU A 15 2.23 35.19 -15.19
C LEU A 15 1.89 33.79 -14.64
N PRO A 16 0.62 33.47 -14.33
CA PRO A 16 0.27 32.13 -13.88
C PRO A 16 0.43 31.08 -14.98
N LEU A 17 0.21 31.42 -16.26
CA LEU A 17 0.42 30.49 -17.37
C LEU A 17 1.91 30.14 -17.55
N VAL A 18 2.79 31.14 -17.53
CA VAL A 18 4.24 30.94 -17.61
C VAL A 18 4.73 30.18 -16.37
N GLY A 19 4.23 30.52 -15.17
CA GLY A 19 4.52 29.77 -13.95
C GLY A 19 4.11 28.29 -14.05
N TYR A 20 2.91 28.03 -14.58
CA TYR A 20 2.43 26.67 -14.85
C TYR A 20 3.34 25.94 -15.86
N LEU A 21 3.69 26.59 -16.97
CA LEU A 21 4.53 25.99 -18.02
C LEU A 21 5.96 25.73 -17.55
N ILE A 22 6.54 26.60 -16.72
CA ILE A 22 7.84 26.37 -16.07
C ILE A 22 7.75 25.14 -15.19
N VAL A 23 6.75 25.07 -14.31
CA VAL A 23 6.55 23.91 -13.44
C VAL A 23 6.32 22.64 -14.25
N ASP A 24 5.54 22.70 -15.34
CA ASP A 24 5.28 21.56 -16.22
C ASP A 24 6.52 21.08 -16.97
N HIS A 25 7.38 22.01 -17.40
CA HIS A 25 8.63 21.71 -18.09
C HIS A 25 9.70 21.09 -17.16
N TYR A 26 9.78 21.56 -15.90
CA TYR A 26 10.75 21.05 -14.92
C TYR A 26 10.19 19.92 -14.05
N ARG A 27 9.01 19.37 -14.37
CA ARG A 27 8.32 18.35 -13.57
C ARG A 27 8.88 16.94 -13.71
N GLU A 28 9.81 16.70 -14.63
CA GLU A 28 10.23 15.34 -14.98
C GLU A 28 10.92 14.54 -13.85
N ASP A 29 11.31 15.18 -12.73
CA ASP A 29 11.99 14.52 -11.60
C ASP A 29 11.31 14.71 -10.22
N ALA A 30 10.04 15.12 -10.15
CA ALA A 30 9.57 15.85 -8.95
C ALA A 30 9.35 15.04 -7.65
N VAL A 31 9.26 13.71 -7.64
CA VAL A 31 9.24 12.91 -6.39
C VAL A 31 9.79 11.50 -6.66
N PRO A 32 10.84 11.02 -5.97
CA PRO A 32 11.28 9.63 -6.12
C PRO A 32 10.16 8.70 -5.64
N LEU A 33 9.54 7.96 -6.57
CA LEU A 33 8.53 6.96 -6.26
C LEU A 33 9.21 5.71 -5.67
N PRO A 34 8.62 5.08 -4.64
CA PRO A 34 9.04 3.75 -4.20
C PRO A 34 9.04 2.77 -5.38
N ARG A 35 10.13 2.03 -5.55
CA ARG A 35 10.27 1.04 -6.63
C ARG A 35 9.35 -0.16 -6.39
N HIS A 36 9.08 -0.92 -7.45
CA HIS A 36 8.51 -2.25 -7.34
C HIS A 36 9.61 -3.25 -6.99
N TYR A 37 9.31 -4.24 -6.15
CA TYR A 37 10.33 -5.14 -5.59
C TYR A 37 10.45 -6.48 -6.30
N ILE A 38 9.33 -7.05 -6.75
CA ILE A 38 9.29 -8.41 -7.29
C ILE A 38 8.93 -8.33 -8.78
N ALA A 39 9.93 -8.51 -9.64
CA ALA A 39 9.73 -8.64 -11.09
C ALA A 39 9.43 -10.11 -11.43
N GLU A 40 8.34 -10.36 -12.14
CA GLU A 40 7.94 -11.70 -12.56
C GLU A 40 8.50 -12.03 -13.94
N ARG A 41 8.46 -11.06 -14.87
CA ARG A 41 9.03 -11.19 -16.21
C ARG A 41 9.29 -9.84 -16.87
N VAL A 42 9.95 -9.87 -18.03
CA VAL A 42 10.14 -8.71 -18.90
C VAL A 42 9.54 -9.03 -20.27
N ASP A 43 8.52 -8.28 -20.65
CA ASP A 43 7.82 -8.44 -21.92
C ASP A 43 8.42 -7.48 -22.97
N THR A 44 8.43 -7.91 -24.24
CA THR A 44 8.82 -7.04 -25.36
C THR A 44 7.59 -6.32 -25.88
N VAL A 45 7.58 -4.99 -25.81
CA VAL A 45 6.45 -4.15 -26.20
C VAL A 45 6.87 -3.24 -27.36
N MET A 46 6.06 -3.20 -28.41
CA MET A 46 6.23 -2.24 -29.50
C MET A 46 5.59 -0.91 -29.10
N LYS A 47 6.40 0.13 -28.89
CA LYS A 47 5.94 1.49 -28.60
C LYS A 47 6.49 2.44 -29.66
N ASP A 48 5.59 3.13 -30.35
CA ASP A 48 5.93 4.07 -31.44
C ASP A 48 6.84 3.46 -32.53
N GLY A 49 6.60 2.18 -32.88
CA GLY A 49 7.37 1.45 -33.89
C GLY A 49 8.76 0.99 -33.43
N LYS A 50 9.14 1.21 -32.16
CA LYS A 50 10.38 0.71 -31.57
C LYS A 50 10.09 -0.42 -30.59
N GLN A 51 10.97 -1.43 -30.58
CA GLN A 51 10.97 -2.45 -29.54
C GLN A 51 11.45 -1.82 -28.23
N THR A 52 10.64 -1.99 -27.19
CA THR A 52 10.92 -1.55 -25.82
C THR A 52 10.70 -2.74 -24.88
N TYR A 53 11.31 -2.70 -23.71
CA TYR A 53 11.16 -3.74 -22.69
C TYR A 53 10.31 -3.18 -21.55
N ASP A 54 9.25 -3.89 -21.17
CA ASP A 54 8.39 -3.53 -20.04
C ASP A 54 8.44 -4.63 -18.98
N THR A 55 8.67 -4.23 -17.72
CA THR A 55 8.77 -5.18 -16.61
C THR A 55 7.39 -5.43 -16.04
N VAL A 56 6.99 -6.70 -15.98
CA VAL A 56 5.77 -7.13 -15.30
C VAL A 56 6.14 -7.50 -13.87
N TYR A 57 5.58 -6.76 -12.92
CA TYR A 57 5.78 -7.00 -11.50
C TYR A 57 4.75 -7.98 -10.96
N HIS A 58 5.15 -8.75 -9.96
CA HIS A 58 4.29 -9.66 -9.24
C HIS A 58 3.17 -8.89 -8.54
N THR A 59 1.96 -9.40 -8.73
CA THR A 59 0.73 -8.93 -8.09
C THR A 59 0.30 -9.98 -7.10
N VAL A 60 0.19 -9.60 -5.83
CA VAL A 60 -0.27 -10.49 -4.76
C VAL A 60 -1.68 -10.97 -5.07
N LYS A 61 -1.86 -12.29 -5.07
CA LYS A 61 -3.16 -12.91 -5.32
C LYS A 61 -4.15 -12.58 -4.21
N ASP A 62 -5.43 -12.67 -4.57
CA ASP A 62 -6.49 -12.56 -3.59
C ASP A 62 -6.43 -13.67 -2.55
N PHE A 63 -6.85 -13.33 -1.33
CA PHE A 63 -7.00 -14.24 -0.22
C PHE A 63 -8.22 -13.84 0.58
N THR A 64 -8.79 -14.78 1.34
CA THR A 64 -9.93 -14.52 2.21
C THR A 64 -9.67 -15.09 3.59
N PHE A 65 -9.83 -14.26 4.62
CA PHE A 65 -9.64 -14.65 6.02
C PHE A 65 -10.74 -14.08 6.90
N THR A 66 -10.80 -14.54 8.15
CA THR A 66 -11.74 -14.02 9.14
C THR A 66 -11.07 -12.90 9.96
N ASN A 67 -11.72 -11.75 10.07
CA ASN A 67 -11.23 -10.64 10.88
C ASN A 67 -11.64 -10.76 12.36
N GLN A 68 -11.19 -9.82 13.20
CA GLN A 68 -11.53 -9.75 14.63
C GLN A 68 -13.02 -9.48 14.93
N MET A 69 -13.81 -9.11 13.93
CA MET A 69 -15.26 -8.93 14.05
C MET A 69 -16.04 -10.21 13.66
N GLY A 70 -15.33 -11.28 13.31
CA GLY A 70 -15.92 -12.54 12.86
C GLY A 70 -16.39 -12.51 11.40
N GLN A 71 -15.99 -11.49 10.63
CA GLN A 71 -16.39 -11.31 9.24
C GLN A 71 -15.34 -11.90 8.30
N GLN A 72 -15.78 -12.54 7.22
CA GLN A 72 -14.90 -12.88 6.10
C GLN A 72 -14.56 -11.59 5.35
N VAL A 73 -13.27 -11.38 5.12
CA VAL A 73 -12.74 -10.24 4.38
C VAL A 73 -11.68 -10.71 3.39
N SER A 74 -11.60 -10.02 2.26
CA SER A 74 -10.70 -10.33 1.15
C SER A 74 -9.82 -9.14 0.78
N LEU A 75 -8.67 -9.41 0.16
CA LEU A 75 -7.79 -8.36 -0.39
C LEU A 75 -8.48 -7.57 -1.52
N HIS A 76 -9.41 -8.20 -2.25
CA HIS A 76 -10.25 -7.54 -3.24
C HIS A 76 -11.28 -6.57 -2.66
N ASP A 77 -11.66 -6.72 -1.38
CA ASP A 77 -12.59 -5.81 -0.69
C ASP A 77 -11.99 -4.42 -0.42
N LEU A 78 -10.74 -4.18 -0.83
CA LEU A 78 -9.97 -2.96 -0.55
C LEU A 78 -9.68 -2.10 -1.80
N PRO A 79 -10.62 -1.89 -2.74
CA PRO A 79 -10.33 -1.24 -4.00
C PRO A 79 -9.76 0.17 -3.78
N ASN A 80 -8.75 0.53 -4.57
CA ASN A 80 -8.08 1.84 -4.52
C ASN A 80 -7.40 2.22 -3.19
N LYS A 81 -7.29 1.29 -2.23
CA LYS A 81 -6.51 1.49 -1.00
C LYS A 81 -5.09 0.94 -1.14
N MET A 82 -4.13 1.63 -0.53
CA MET A 82 -2.84 1.04 -0.19
C MET A 82 -3.04 0.05 0.95
N VAL A 83 -2.26 -1.03 0.98
CA VAL A 83 -2.38 -2.06 2.02
C VAL A 83 -1.03 -2.27 2.68
N LEU A 84 -0.97 -2.13 4.00
CA LEU A 84 0.24 -2.41 4.77
C LEU A 84 0.02 -3.69 5.58
N VAL A 85 0.83 -4.70 5.29
CA VAL A 85 0.69 -6.05 5.84
C VAL A 85 1.78 -6.31 6.87
N ASN A 86 1.44 -7.02 7.95
CA ASN A 86 2.42 -7.64 8.84
C ASN A 86 1.94 -9.00 9.35
N PHE A 87 2.90 -9.83 9.74
CA PHE A 87 2.64 -11.10 10.40
C PHE A 87 2.92 -10.94 11.90
N PHE A 88 2.02 -11.45 12.75
CA PHE A 88 2.12 -11.31 14.20
C PHE A 88 1.47 -12.50 14.91
N PHE A 89 1.46 -12.49 16.24
CA PHE A 89 0.58 -13.35 17.04
C PHE A 89 0.42 -12.72 18.42
N THR A 90 -0.72 -12.95 19.08
CA THR A 90 -1.09 -12.18 20.28
C THR A 90 -0.19 -12.45 21.49
N SER A 91 0.40 -13.65 21.57
CA SER A 91 1.26 -14.09 22.66
C SER A 91 2.76 -13.80 22.46
N CYS A 92 3.13 -13.06 21.41
CA CYS A 92 4.54 -12.74 21.11
C CYS A 92 5.17 -11.85 22.20
N PRO A 93 6.30 -12.25 22.81
CA PRO A 93 6.89 -11.52 23.94
C PRO A 93 7.79 -10.35 23.54
N SER A 94 8.23 -10.24 22.28
CA SER A 94 9.37 -9.37 21.89
C SER A 94 9.07 -8.37 20.78
N ILE A 95 9.06 -8.80 19.52
CA ILE A 95 9.03 -7.89 18.36
C ILE A 95 7.63 -7.34 18.09
N CYS A 96 6.58 -8.16 18.22
CA CYS A 96 5.22 -7.74 17.88
C CYS A 96 4.72 -6.57 18.74
N PRO A 97 4.96 -6.47 20.06
CA PRO A 97 4.58 -5.29 20.83
C PRO A 97 5.11 -3.97 20.25
N LYS A 98 6.35 -3.97 19.72
CA LYS A 98 6.96 -2.79 19.07
C LYS A 98 6.32 -2.51 17.72
N MET A 99 6.14 -3.55 16.89
CA MET A 99 5.50 -3.42 15.57
C MET A 99 4.07 -2.89 15.68
N MET A 100 3.27 -3.46 16.57
CA MET A 100 1.88 -3.05 16.77
C MET A 100 1.78 -1.62 17.32
N ALA A 101 2.68 -1.21 18.21
CA ALA A 101 2.74 0.19 18.69
C ALA A 101 3.11 1.18 17.56
N ASN A 102 3.91 0.75 16.60
CA ASN A 102 4.26 1.54 15.43
C ASN A 102 3.10 1.62 14.42
N LEU A 103 2.39 0.52 14.19
CA LEU A 103 1.18 0.50 13.36
C LEU A 103 0.04 1.34 13.98
N GLU A 104 -0.08 1.40 15.31
CA GLU A 104 -1.01 2.33 15.98
C GLU A 104 -0.71 3.81 15.66
N LYS A 105 0.56 4.18 15.51
CA LYS A 105 0.93 5.54 15.07
C LYS A 105 0.45 5.80 13.64
N LEU A 106 0.59 4.82 12.75
CA LEU A 106 0.08 4.90 11.38
C LEU A 106 -1.45 4.97 11.35
N GLN A 107 -2.16 4.10 12.10
CA GLN A 107 -3.61 4.15 12.22
C GLN A 107 -4.09 5.55 12.62
N LYS A 108 -3.43 6.18 13.60
CA LYS A 108 -3.76 7.55 14.05
C LYS A 108 -3.46 8.59 12.97
N ALA A 109 -2.37 8.46 12.22
CA ALA A 109 -2.02 9.38 11.15
C ALA A 109 -3.02 9.35 9.99
N TYR A 110 -3.60 8.17 9.70
CA TYR A 110 -4.55 7.96 8.59
C TYR A 110 -6.01 7.87 9.04
N ILE A 111 -6.35 8.20 10.29
CA ILE A 111 -7.73 8.06 10.80
C ILE A 111 -8.75 8.94 10.06
N LYS A 112 -8.32 10.09 9.53
CA LYS A 112 -9.14 10.99 8.69
C LYS A 112 -9.02 10.71 7.20
N SER A 113 -8.27 9.66 6.85
CA SER A 113 -7.89 9.29 5.49
C SER A 113 -7.96 7.77 5.35
N ASP A 114 -9.00 7.18 5.94
CA ASP A 114 -9.33 5.76 5.97
C ASP A 114 -9.54 5.15 4.56
N THR A 115 -9.76 6.01 3.57
CA THR A 115 -9.79 5.66 2.14
C THR A 115 -8.41 5.45 1.52
N LEU A 116 -7.32 5.87 2.18
CA LEU A 116 -5.96 5.80 1.63
C LEU A 116 -5.23 4.52 1.98
N LEU A 117 -5.44 4.01 3.20
CA LEU A 117 -4.64 2.94 3.78
C LEU A 117 -5.52 1.93 4.52
N GLN A 118 -5.28 0.65 4.27
CA GLN A 118 -5.74 -0.45 5.10
C GLN A 118 -4.54 -1.13 5.76
N LEU A 119 -4.62 -1.36 7.06
CA LEU A 119 -3.66 -2.18 7.80
C LEU A 119 -4.19 -3.62 7.90
N LEU A 120 -3.35 -4.61 7.60
CA LEU A 120 -3.66 -6.02 7.77
C LEU A 120 -2.59 -6.69 8.63
N SER A 121 -3.00 -7.22 9.79
CA SER A 121 -2.13 -8.03 10.64
C SER A 121 -2.62 -9.47 10.62
N LEU A 122 -1.84 -10.38 10.04
CA LEU A 122 -2.19 -11.80 9.94
C LEU A 122 -1.53 -12.57 11.08
N THR A 123 -2.31 -13.33 11.85
CA THR A 123 -1.73 -14.17 12.90
C THR A 123 -1.01 -15.38 12.32
N VAL A 124 0.23 -15.65 12.74
CA VAL A 124 0.97 -16.88 12.40
C VAL A 124 0.66 -18.04 13.35
N ASP A 125 -0.26 -17.83 14.28
CA ASP A 125 -0.67 -18.77 15.33
C ASP A 125 -2.20 -18.84 15.47
N PRO A 126 -2.92 -19.20 14.38
CA PRO A 126 -4.38 -19.14 14.34
C PRO A 126 -5.07 -20.13 15.30
N GLU A 127 -4.36 -21.17 15.76
CA GLU A 127 -4.87 -22.13 16.74
C GLU A 127 -5.14 -21.47 18.12
N ARG A 128 -4.35 -20.48 18.50
CA ARG A 128 -4.53 -19.69 19.73
C ARG A 128 -5.23 -18.35 19.47
N ASP A 129 -4.98 -17.78 18.30
CA ASP A 129 -5.50 -16.48 17.87
C ASP A 129 -6.82 -16.63 17.10
N SER A 130 -7.86 -17.09 17.79
CA SER A 130 -9.24 -17.06 17.30
C SER A 130 -9.71 -15.62 17.03
N SER A 131 -10.77 -15.46 16.22
CA SER A 131 -11.37 -14.14 15.98
C SER A 131 -11.75 -13.42 17.27
N GLU A 132 -12.25 -14.15 18.29
CA GLU A 132 -12.51 -13.61 19.62
C GLU A 132 -11.24 -13.18 20.36
N THR A 133 -10.17 -13.98 20.32
CA THR A 133 -8.86 -13.62 20.87
C THR A 133 -8.34 -12.33 20.23
N LEU A 134 -8.42 -12.24 18.91
CA LEU A 134 -8.03 -11.06 18.13
C LEU A 134 -8.89 -9.84 18.48
N ARG A 135 -10.19 -10.02 18.71
CA ARG A 135 -11.09 -8.94 19.15
C ARG A 135 -10.66 -8.36 20.48
N GLN A 136 -10.41 -9.22 21.47
CA GLN A 136 -9.93 -8.79 22.79
C GLN A 136 -8.56 -8.11 22.70
N TYR A 137 -7.68 -8.60 21.84
CA TYR A 137 -6.39 -7.98 21.57
C TYR A 137 -6.56 -6.57 20.96
N GLY A 138 -7.42 -6.44 19.94
CA GLY A 138 -7.73 -5.18 19.27
C GLY A 138 -8.31 -4.13 20.22
N LEU A 139 -9.25 -4.52 21.09
CA LEU A 139 -9.84 -3.64 22.11
C LEU A 139 -8.78 -3.09 23.07
N LYS A 140 -7.87 -3.94 23.58
CA LYS A 140 -6.77 -3.52 24.47
C LYS A 140 -5.83 -2.52 23.81
N ARG A 141 -5.69 -2.57 22.48
CA ARG A 141 -4.78 -1.73 21.70
C ARG A 141 -5.46 -0.54 21.01
N ASN A 142 -6.77 -0.37 21.18
CA ASN A 142 -7.56 0.65 20.49
C ASN A 142 -7.44 0.55 18.95
N ILE A 143 -7.47 -0.68 18.43
CA ILE A 143 -7.46 -0.95 17.00
C ILE A 143 -8.86 -0.67 16.45
N ASN A 144 -8.93 0.16 15.41
CA ASN A 144 -10.16 0.49 14.70
C ASN A 144 -10.41 -0.54 13.58
N PRO A 145 -11.48 -1.34 13.63
CA PRO A 145 -11.77 -2.33 12.61
C PRO A 145 -12.05 -1.74 11.21
N ASP A 146 -12.35 -0.45 11.09
CA ASP A 146 -12.64 0.19 9.80
C ASP A 146 -11.41 0.35 8.90
N ASN A 147 -10.22 0.48 9.50
CA ASN A 147 -8.97 0.69 8.76
C ASN A 147 -7.82 -0.24 9.21
N TRP A 148 -8.08 -1.16 10.14
CA TRP A 148 -7.13 -2.17 10.56
C TRP A 148 -7.80 -3.51 10.88
N TRP A 149 -7.51 -4.51 10.06
CA TRP A 149 -7.98 -5.88 10.26
C TRP A 149 -6.90 -6.75 10.92
N LEU A 150 -7.31 -7.45 11.97
CA LEU A 150 -6.54 -8.55 12.53
C LEU A 150 -7.16 -9.83 11.97
N LEU A 151 -6.37 -10.61 11.24
CA LEU A 151 -6.84 -11.72 10.43
C LEU A 151 -6.36 -13.05 11.00
N THR A 152 -7.25 -14.04 10.96
CA THR A 152 -6.99 -15.45 11.30
C THR A 152 -7.62 -16.39 10.27
N GLY A 153 -7.22 -17.66 10.27
CA GLY A 153 -7.68 -18.65 9.31
C GLY A 153 -6.82 -19.92 9.29
N SER A 154 -6.78 -20.60 8.15
CA SER A 154 -5.92 -21.78 7.95
C SER A 154 -4.45 -21.41 8.13
N LYS A 155 -3.75 -22.11 9.04
CA LYS A 155 -2.29 -21.91 9.24
C LYS A 155 -1.52 -22.13 7.94
N LYS A 156 -1.89 -23.17 7.19
CA LYS A 156 -1.29 -23.47 5.88
C LYS A 156 -1.42 -22.28 4.92
N ASP A 157 -2.62 -21.72 4.77
CA ASP A 157 -2.87 -20.65 3.79
C ASP A 157 -2.12 -19.37 4.19
N ILE A 158 -2.07 -19.05 5.48
CA ILE A 158 -1.31 -17.89 5.99
C ILE A 158 0.19 -18.06 5.71
N TYR A 159 0.72 -19.27 5.88
CA TYR A 159 2.15 -19.56 5.68
C TYR A 159 2.49 -19.60 4.19
N ASP A 160 1.62 -20.18 3.36
CA ASP A 160 1.77 -20.16 1.90
C ASP A 160 1.79 -18.72 1.39
N LEU A 161 0.90 -17.87 1.89
CA LEU A 161 0.84 -16.44 1.55
C LEU A 161 2.12 -15.71 1.99
N ALA A 162 2.60 -15.96 3.21
CA ALA A 162 3.83 -15.35 3.72
C ALA A 162 5.08 -15.72 2.90
N ARG A 163 5.18 -16.97 2.43
CA ARG A 163 6.33 -17.49 1.66
C ARG A 163 6.27 -17.13 0.18
N HIS A 164 5.12 -17.33 -0.46
CA HIS A 164 5.03 -17.35 -1.92
C HIS A 164 4.43 -16.08 -2.53
N GLU A 165 3.74 -15.27 -1.72
CA GLU A 165 3.14 -14.02 -2.21
C GLU A 165 3.81 -12.81 -1.56
N PHE A 166 4.13 -12.88 -0.26
CA PHE A 166 4.84 -11.80 0.43
C PHE A 166 6.35 -11.97 0.50
N PHE A 167 6.90 -13.17 0.29
CA PHE A 167 8.33 -13.46 0.30
C PHE A 167 9.05 -13.01 1.61
N VAL A 168 8.39 -13.17 2.76
CA VAL A 168 8.89 -12.70 4.07
C VAL A 168 9.56 -13.78 4.91
N SER A 169 9.56 -15.03 4.43
CA SER A 169 10.29 -16.14 5.02
C SER A 169 11.16 -16.82 3.96
N VAL A 170 12.41 -17.09 4.32
CA VAL A 170 13.35 -17.87 3.51
C VAL A 170 13.34 -19.36 3.87
N THR A 171 12.69 -19.72 4.98
CA THR A 171 12.56 -21.12 5.39
C THR A 171 11.39 -21.75 4.67
N GLU A 172 11.68 -22.83 3.95
CA GLU A 172 10.67 -23.75 3.43
C GLU A 172 9.95 -24.46 4.58
N GLY A 173 8.67 -24.75 4.39
CA GLY A 173 7.85 -25.44 5.38
C GLY A 173 6.39 -25.52 4.94
N ASP A 174 5.61 -26.37 5.60
CA ASP A 174 4.21 -26.65 5.28
C ASP A 174 3.21 -26.07 6.29
N GLY A 175 3.69 -25.35 7.31
CA GLY A 175 2.89 -24.85 8.41
C GLY A 175 2.66 -25.88 9.52
N GLY A 176 3.39 -27.01 9.54
CA GLY A 176 3.32 -28.01 10.60
C GLY A 176 3.63 -27.48 12.02
N PRO A 177 3.51 -28.32 13.06
CA PRO A 177 3.63 -27.89 14.47
C PRO A 177 4.95 -27.19 14.82
N ASP A 178 6.06 -27.60 14.21
CA ASP A 178 7.40 -27.04 14.43
C ASP A 178 7.76 -25.91 13.45
N ASP A 179 6.89 -25.64 12.47
CA ASP A 179 7.08 -24.58 11.48
C ASP A 179 6.46 -23.27 11.99
N PHE A 180 7.32 -22.24 12.14
CA PHE A 180 6.93 -20.94 12.66
C PHE A 180 7.57 -19.79 11.90
N ILE A 181 6.75 -18.87 11.40
CA ILE A 181 7.23 -17.66 10.71
C ILE A 181 7.51 -16.57 11.73
N HIS A 182 8.76 -16.09 11.75
CA HIS A 182 9.19 -14.97 12.56
C HIS A 182 9.77 -13.88 11.65
N THR A 183 9.09 -12.73 11.60
CA THR A 183 9.51 -11.61 10.76
C THR A 183 9.14 -10.28 11.39
N GLU A 184 10.06 -9.32 11.32
CA GLU A 184 9.85 -7.94 11.70
C GLU A 184 9.34 -7.06 10.54
N LYS A 185 9.08 -7.64 9.37
CA LYS A 185 8.75 -6.88 8.16
C LYS A 185 7.32 -6.32 8.18
N LEU A 186 7.19 -5.06 7.75
CA LEU A 186 5.95 -4.50 7.20
C LEU A 186 6.07 -4.48 5.67
N ILE A 187 5.00 -4.86 4.98
CA ILE A 187 4.97 -4.99 3.52
C ILE A 187 3.95 -4.04 2.96
N LEU A 188 4.38 -3.09 2.12
CA LEU A 188 3.50 -2.12 1.49
C LEU A 188 3.09 -2.59 0.11
N LEU A 189 1.79 -2.76 -0.09
CA LEU A 189 1.14 -3.02 -1.36
C LEU A 189 0.52 -1.73 -1.89
N ASP A 190 0.64 -1.51 -3.19
CA ASP A 190 -0.09 -0.44 -3.85
C ASP A 190 -1.55 -0.82 -4.22
N LYS A 191 -2.21 0.08 -4.95
CA LYS A 191 -3.59 -0.09 -5.45
C LYS A 191 -3.71 -1.25 -6.45
N ASP A 192 -2.61 -1.62 -7.11
CA ASP A 192 -2.52 -2.73 -8.06
C ASP A 192 -2.01 -4.03 -7.40
N ARG A 193 -1.92 -4.05 -6.06
CA ARG A 193 -1.43 -5.16 -5.23
C ARG A 193 0.00 -5.58 -5.52
N GLN A 194 0.82 -4.64 -5.98
CA GLN A 194 2.24 -4.87 -6.18
C GLN A 194 3.02 -4.41 -4.95
N ILE A 195 4.08 -5.14 -4.62
CA ILE A 195 4.90 -4.83 -3.45
C ILE A 195 5.81 -3.65 -3.75
N ARG A 196 5.63 -2.57 -2.98
CA ARG A 196 6.36 -1.30 -3.08
C ARG A 196 7.35 -1.06 -1.95
N GLY A 197 7.38 -1.94 -0.95
CA GLY A 197 8.38 -1.84 0.11
C GLY A 197 8.33 -2.96 1.14
N TYR A 198 9.51 -3.25 1.68
CA TYR A 198 9.72 -4.03 2.89
C TYR A 198 10.40 -3.15 3.91
N TYR A 199 9.80 -3.03 5.08
CA TYR A 199 10.22 -2.10 6.11
C TYR A 199 10.44 -2.84 7.42
N ASP A 200 11.43 -2.44 8.22
CA ASP A 200 11.54 -2.92 9.60
C ASP A 200 10.43 -2.28 10.46
N GLY A 201 9.45 -3.08 10.85
CA GLY A 201 8.31 -2.64 11.66
C GLY A 201 8.67 -2.30 13.10
N THR A 202 9.87 -2.66 13.58
CA THR A 202 10.33 -2.32 14.92
C THR A 202 10.98 -0.94 14.99
N ASP A 203 11.46 -0.41 13.86
CA ASP A 203 12.11 0.91 13.79
C ASP A 203 11.09 2.04 13.56
N SER A 204 10.89 2.88 14.59
CA SER A 204 10.02 4.06 14.52
C SER A 204 10.45 5.10 13.47
N ASN A 205 11.73 5.14 13.07
CA ASN A 205 12.19 6.04 12.01
C ASN A 205 11.69 5.57 10.64
N VAL A 206 11.71 4.26 10.41
CA VAL A 206 11.21 3.65 9.17
C VAL A 206 9.69 3.88 9.02
N ILE A 207 8.94 3.96 10.11
CA ILE A 207 7.50 4.28 10.06
C ILE A 207 7.21 5.64 9.42
N ARG A 208 8.09 6.63 9.60
CA ARG A 208 7.93 7.92 8.92
C ARG A 208 8.16 7.78 7.41
N GLN A 209 9.11 6.93 7.01
CA GLN A 209 9.33 6.60 5.62
C GLN A 209 8.10 5.89 5.02
N VAL A 210 7.51 4.92 5.72
CA VAL A 210 6.27 4.25 5.29
C VAL A 210 5.15 5.25 5.04
N ALA A 211 4.92 6.18 5.96
CA ALA A 211 3.90 7.22 5.79
C ALA A 211 4.18 8.14 4.57
N ASN A 212 5.44 8.51 4.37
CA ASN A 212 5.84 9.29 3.20
C ASN A 212 5.60 8.51 1.91
N ASP A 213 6.03 7.26 1.86
CA ASP A 213 5.90 6.39 0.68
C ASP A 213 4.42 6.18 0.33
N ILE A 214 3.55 5.96 1.33
CA ILE A 214 2.09 5.88 1.12
C ILE A 214 1.56 7.18 0.51
N ALA A 215 1.97 8.35 1.02
CA ALA A 215 1.50 9.64 0.51
C ALA A 215 1.97 9.88 -0.95
N VAL A 216 3.22 9.53 -1.24
CA VAL A 216 3.81 9.64 -2.57
C VAL A 216 3.14 8.69 -3.57
N LEU A 217 2.98 7.42 -3.20
CA LEU A 217 2.30 6.41 -4.02
C LEU A 217 0.82 6.74 -4.24
N HIS A 218 0.17 7.41 -3.29
CA HIS A 218 -1.21 7.85 -3.50
C HIS A 218 -1.31 8.86 -4.66
N LEU A 219 -0.29 9.70 -4.85
CA LEU A 219 -0.18 10.68 -5.93
C LEU A 219 0.28 10.06 -7.26
N GLU A 220 0.79 8.83 -7.24
CA GLU A 220 1.19 8.12 -8.45
C GLU A 220 0.02 8.08 -9.43
N LYS A 221 0.28 8.51 -10.66
CA LYS A 221 -0.73 8.54 -11.71
C LYS A 221 -1.17 7.10 -12.00
N ALA A 222 -2.46 6.82 -11.85
CA ALA A 222 -3.01 5.51 -12.21
C ALA A 222 -2.55 5.12 -13.63
N LYS A 223 -2.06 3.89 -13.78
CA LYS A 223 -1.43 3.35 -15.01
C LYS A 223 -2.29 3.54 -16.26
N HIS A 224 -3.61 3.70 -16.11
CA HIS A 224 -4.60 3.89 -17.18
C HIS A 224 -5.21 5.29 -17.28
N ARG A 225 -4.64 6.33 -16.64
CA ARG A 225 -5.26 7.66 -16.63
C ARG A 225 -4.97 8.42 -17.94
N PRO A 226 -5.99 8.72 -18.78
CA PRO A 226 -5.78 9.42 -20.04
C PRO A 226 -5.21 10.83 -19.83
N PRO A 227 -4.50 11.40 -20.82
CA PRO A 227 -4.00 12.78 -20.78
C PRO A 227 -5.09 13.80 -20.45
N PHE A 228 -4.71 14.88 -19.76
CA PHE A 228 -5.62 15.93 -19.30
C PHE A 228 -6.55 16.48 -20.40
N LEU A 229 -6.02 16.68 -21.60
CA LEU A 229 -6.79 17.17 -22.76
C LEU A 229 -7.86 16.17 -23.23
N GLN A 230 -7.57 14.86 -23.22
CA GLN A 230 -8.57 13.85 -23.59
C GLN A 230 -9.74 13.82 -22.60
N ARG A 231 -9.48 14.11 -21.31
CA ARG A 231 -10.52 14.15 -20.28
C ARG A 231 -11.45 15.37 -20.38
N ILE A 232 -10.91 16.50 -20.81
CA ILE A 232 -11.74 17.70 -21.09
C ILE A 232 -12.59 17.48 -22.34
N LEU A 233 -12.05 16.79 -23.34
CA LEU A 233 -12.72 16.58 -24.62
C LEU A 233 -13.75 15.43 -24.58
N ASN A 234 -13.58 14.43 -23.71
CA ASN A 234 -14.51 13.32 -23.52
C ASN A 234 -14.79 13.09 -22.01
N PRO A 235 -15.72 13.86 -21.40
CA PRO A 235 -16.01 13.78 -19.97
C PRO A 235 -16.88 12.58 -19.54
N GLY A 236 -17.13 11.59 -20.42
CA GLY A 236 -18.17 10.55 -20.23
C GLY A 236 -17.67 9.11 -20.07
N THR A 237 -16.38 8.87 -19.84
CA THR A 237 -15.82 7.52 -19.67
C THR A 237 -14.99 7.43 -18.38
N GLU A 238 -15.67 7.40 -17.24
CA GLU A 238 -15.16 6.86 -15.98
C GLU A 238 -16.16 5.81 -15.47
#